data_AF-A0A7W0L4Z8-F1
#
_entry.id   AF-A0A7W0L4Z8-F1
#
_cell.length_a   1.000
_cell.length_b   1.000
_cell.length_c   1.000
_cell.angle_alpha   90.00
_cell.angle_beta   90.00
_cell.angle_gamma   90.00
#
_symmetry.space_group_name_H-M   'P 1'
#
loop_
_entity.id
_entity.type
_entity.pdbx_description
1 polymer ?
#
loop_
_entity_poly.entity_id
_entity_poly.type
_entity_poly.pdbx_seq_one_letter_code
_entity_poly.pdbx_strand_id
1 'polypeptide(L)'
;MTGAGAVTALVLLEWTVGWIGGAAWSQSWDTIKRGHFRITAWGTLLLGVLAGAAFFAALQSVAGATSTEALVVAGGALLIVYVAVQYSNTDRPGVVVGSFIGLFGLYVMFEVATHIEGWVGLLAWLHLLVGAVLLGGVTNGMMLGHWYLNQPGLKPWALARLTTLSLGACLVSLLLGLLTAGRLASASTEGAVLGIPGFGQDFGMFFYGIWVALVAFTGGVVWMARRCVRIKSLQSATGLYYVAILTAGVAEFLLRYLMVNAA
;
A
#
# COMPACT_ATOMS: atom_id res chain seq x y z
N MET A 1 -10.47 16.87 0.78
CA MET A 1 -9.85 16.17 1.92
C MET A 1 -8.46 16.74 2.14
N THR A 2 -8.20 17.27 3.34
CA THR A 2 -6.93 17.88 3.75
C THR A 2 -6.49 17.41 5.14
N GLY A 3 -5.23 17.64 5.49
CA GLY A 3 -4.69 17.40 6.84
C GLY A 3 -4.32 15.95 7.19
N ALA A 4 -3.85 15.76 8.43
CA ALA A 4 -3.26 14.49 8.90
C ALA A 4 -4.21 13.28 8.90
N GLY A 5 -5.50 13.52 9.13
CA GLY A 5 -6.53 12.48 9.06
C GLY A 5 -6.65 11.89 7.65
N ALA A 6 -6.64 12.74 6.62
CA ALA A 6 -6.69 12.32 5.22
C ALA A 6 -5.45 11.51 4.82
N VAL A 7 -4.24 11.94 5.25
CA VAL A 7 -2.99 11.21 5.01
C VAL A 7 -3.09 9.78 5.56
N THR A 8 -3.49 9.65 6.83
CA THR A 8 -3.61 8.35 7.50
C THR A 8 -4.66 7.47 6.82
N ALA A 9 -5.82 8.05 6.47
CA ALA A 9 -6.88 7.33 5.76
C ALA A 9 -6.39 6.77 4.43
N LEU A 10 -5.77 7.61 3.58
CA LEU A 10 -5.28 7.21 2.26
C LEU A 10 -4.25 6.08 2.34
N VAL A 11 -3.26 6.18 3.25
CA VAL A 11 -2.21 5.16 3.44
C VAL A 11 -2.83 3.83 3.89
N LEU A 12 -3.76 3.86 4.85
CA LEU A 12 -4.38 2.62 5.35
C LEU A 12 -5.26 1.95 4.28
N LEU A 13 -5.98 2.73 3.47
CA LEU A 13 -6.79 2.19 2.39
C LEU A 13 -5.93 1.56 1.30
N GLU A 14 -4.95 2.27 0.76
CA GLU A 14 -4.11 1.71 -0.31
C GLU A 14 -3.31 0.50 0.17
N TRP A 15 -2.87 0.49 1.42
CA TRP A 15 -2.18 -0.65 2.01
C TRP A 15 -3.12 -1.85 2.12
N THR A 16 -4.36 -1.63 2.57
CA THR A 16 -5.39 -2.69 2.65
C THR A 16 -5.68 -3.27 1.26
N VAL A 17 -5.96 -2.41 0.28
CA VAL A 17 -6.29 -2.82 -1.10
C VAL A 17 -5.10 -3.54 -1.75
N GLY A 18 -3.89 -2.99 -1.58
CA GLY A 18 -2.65 -3.57 -2.06
C GLY A 18 -2.35 -4.94 -1.47
N TRP A 19 -2.50 -5.09 -0.15
CA TRP A 19 -2.22 -6.34 0.54
C TRP A 19 -3.18 -7.44 0.07
N ILE A 20 -4.48 -7.16 -0.05
CA ILE A 20 -5.48 -8.12 -0.58
C ILE A 20 -5.20 -8.45 -2.03
N GLY A 21 -4.97 -7.46 -2.88
CA GLY A 21 -4.68 -7.68 -4.30
C GLY A 21 -3.43 -8.54 -4.50
N GLY A 22 -2.37 -8.27 -3.75
CA GLY A 22 -1.15 -9.08 -3.78
C GLY A 22 -1.35 -10.49 -3.21
N ALA A 23 -2.18 -10.65 -2.18
CA ALA A 23 -2.53 -11.95 -1.62
C ALA A 23 -3.31 -12.79 -2.62
N ALA A 24 -4.36 -12.22 -3.23
CA ALA A 24 -5.17 -12.89 -4.25
C ALA A 24 -4.33 -13.29 -5.47
N TRP A 25 -3.42 -12.42 -5.92
CA TRP A 25 -2.53 -12.71 -7.06
C TRP A 25 -1.50 -13.81 -6.78
N SER A 26 -1.07 -13.94 -5.52
CA SER A 26 -0.10 -14.96 -5.09
C SER A 26 -0.76 -16.22 -4.51
N GLN A 27 -2.09 -16.27 -4.45
CA GLN A 27 -2.82 -17.34 -3.79
C GLN A 27 -2.71 -18.67 -4.54
N SER A 28 -2.07 -19.64 -3.89
CA SER A 28 -1.92 -21.02 -4.37
C SER A 28 -1.60 -21.93 -3.18
N TRP A 29 -2.50 -22.85 -2.84
CA TRP A 29 -2.28 -23.77 -1.71
C TRP A 29 -1.31 -24.91 -2.01
N ASP A 30 -1.07 -25.18 -3.30
CA ASP A 30 -0.04 -26.13 -3.75
C ASP A 30 1.38 -25.61 -3.52
N THR A 31 1.52 -24.30 -3.39
CA THR A 31 2.83 -23.65 -3.23
C THR A 31 3.00 -23.02 -1.85
N ILE A 32 1.95 -22.42 -1.29
CA ILE A 32 1.99 -21.64 -0.05
C ILE A 32 0.94 -22.19 0.93
N LYS A 33 1.32 -22.39 2.20
CA LYS A 33 0.39 -22.95 3.19
C LYS A 33 -0.79 -22.02 3.48
N ARG A 34 -1.94 -22.63 3.78
CA ARG A 34 -3.19 -21.95 4.17
C ARG A 34 -3.00 -20.94 5.31
N GLY A 35 -2.12 -21.24 6.26
CA GLY A 35 -1.83 -20.36 7.40
C GLY A 35 -1.38 -18.96 6.99
N HIS A 36 -0.62 -18.84 5.90
CA HIS A 36 -0.21 -17.55 5.35
C HIS A 36 -1.42 -16.70 4.96
N PHE A 37 -2.33 -17.25 4.16
CA PHE A 37 -3.51 -16.53 3.68
C PHE A 37 -4.51 -16.21 4.80
N ARG A 38 -4.61 -17.06 5.82
CA ARG A 38 -5.44 -16.78 7.01
C ARG A 38 -4.90 -15.59 7.80
N ILE A 39 -3.59 -15.54 8.07
CA ILE A 39 -2.99 -14.39 8.76
C ILE A 39 -3.12 -13.13 7.91
N THR A 40 -2.88 -13.22 6.60
CA THR A 40 -3.10 -12.12 5.67
C THR A 40 -4.55 -11.62 5.68
N ALA A 41 -5.55 -12.50 5.74
CA ALA A 41 -6.95 -12.10 5.82
C ALA A 41 -7.29 -11.39 7.13
N TRP A 42 -6.78 -11.88 8.27
CA TRP A 42 -6.95 -11.18 9.55
C TRP A 42 -6.24 -9.83 9.59
N GLY A 43 -5.01 -9.76 9.05
CA GLY A 43 -4.25 -8.52 8.96
C GLY A 43 -4.93 -7.47 8.08
N THR A 44 -5.46 -7.89 6.94
CA THR A 44 -6.22 -7.01 6.04
C THR A 44 -7.57 -6.57 6.61
N LEU A 45 -8.25 -7.44 7.37
CA LEU A 45 -9.44 -7.04 8.12
C LEU A 45 -9.13 -5.96 9.16
N LEU A 46 -8.09 -6.17 9.99
CA LEU A 46 -7.68 -5.19 10.99
C LEU A 46 -7.31 -3.86 10.34
N LEU A 47 -6.48 -3.90 9.30
CA LEU A 47 -6.03 -2.71 8.59
C LEU A 47 -7.19 -1.98 7.90
N GLY A 48 -8.12 -2.72 7.31
CA GLY A 48 -9.31 -2.17 6.67
C GLY A 48 -10.30 -1.55 7.65
N VAL A 49 -10.46 -2.11 8.85
CA VAL A 49 -11.25 -1.48 9.93
C VAL A 49 -10.62 -0.16 10.37
N LEU A 50 -9.29 -0.13 10.54
CA LEU A 50 -8.57 1.10 10.86
C LEU A 50 -8.66 2.12 9.72
N ALA A 51 -8.57 1.67 8.46
CA ALA A 51 -8.77 2.50 7.28
C ALA A 51 -10.17 3.12 7.29
N GLY A 52 -11.21 2.32 7.54
CA GLY A 52 -12.59 2.78 7.63
C GLY A 52 -12.78 3.83 8.72
N ALA A 53 -12.27 3.59 9.92
CA ALA A 53 -12.32 4.55 11.02
C ALA A 53 -11.61 5.88 10.68
N ALA A 54 -10.42 5.81 10.08
CA ALA A 54 -9.70 6.99 9.63
C ALA A 54 -10.47 7.74 8.51
N PHE A 55 -11.12 7.03 7.60
CA PHE A 55 -11.92 7.62 6.52
C PHE A 55 -13.14 8.36 7.05
N PHE A 56 -13.87 7.78 8.00
CA PHE A 56 -15.01 8.47 8.61
C PHE A 56 -14.61 9.78 9.28
N ALA A 57 -13.47 9.79 9.98
CA ALA A 57 -12.94 11.03 10.56
C ALA A 57 -12.52 12.04 9.49
N ALA A 58 -11.95 11.58 8.37
CA ALA A 58 -11.42 12.44 7.32
C ALA A 58 -12.49 12.96 6.33
N LEU A 59 -13.65 12.31 6.21
CA LEU A 59 -14.74 12.70 5.31
C LEU A 59 -15.86 13.50 6.01
N GLN A 60 -15.86 13.60 7.34
CA GLN A 60 -16.94 14.23 8.11
C GLN A 60 -17.26 15.68 7.70
N SER A 61 -16.28 16.40 7.13
CA SER A 61 -16.41 17.79 6.65
C SER A 61 -16.54 17.93 5.12
N VAL A 62 -16.53 16.82 4.37
CA VAL A 62 -16.56 16.83 2.90
C VAL A 62 -17.99 16.69 2.41
N ALA A 63 -18.52 17.76 1.80
CA ALA A 63 -19.86 17.74 1.21
C ALA A 63 -19.95 16.69 0.07
N GLY A 64 -21.01 15.89 0.08
CA GLY A 64 -21.26 14.88 -0.96
C GLY A 64 -20.51 13.55 -0.80
N ALA A 65 -19.81 13.33 0.31
CA ALA A 65 -19.03 12.11 0.55
C ALA A 65 -19.84 10.87 0.96
N THR A 66 -21.17 10.97 1.06
CA THR A 66 -22.04 9.88 1.58
C THR A 66 -21.94 8.59 0.76
N SER A 67 -21.79 8.68 -0.56
CA SER A 67 -21.56 7.51 -1.42
C SER A 67 -20.22 6.85 -1.11
N THR A 68 -19.15 7.64 -0.94
CA THR A 68 -17.82 7.17 -0.58
C THR A 68 -17.81 6.48 0.79
N GLU A 69 -18.51 7.04 1.78
CA GLU A 69 -18.67 6.42 3.11
C GLU A 69 -19.36 5.05 3.01
N ALA A 70 -20.45 4.96 2.25
CA ALA A 70 -21.17 3.70 2.05
C ALA A 70 -20.27 2.64 1.38
N LEU A 71 -19.44 3.05 0.42
CA LEU A 71 -18.46 2.17 -0.23
C LEU A 71 -17.39 1.67 0.75
N VAL A 72 -16.90 2.52 1.65
CA VAL A 72 -15.94 2.13 2.70
C VAL A 72 -16.56 1.10 3.66
N VAL A 73 -17.82 1.29 4.07
CA VAL A 73 -18.55 0.31 4.89
C VAL A 73 -18.72 -1.02 4.16
N ALA A 74 -19.12 -0.98 2.90
CA ALA A 74 -19.26 -2.17 2.06
C ALA A 74 -17.92 -2.92 1.94
N GLY A 75 -16.81 -2.19 1.79
CA GLY A 75 -15.46 -2.73 1.83
C GLY A 75 -15.17 -3.47 3.13
N GLY A 76 -15.49 -2.87 4.28
CA GLY A 76 -15.35 -3.51 5.60
C GLY A 76 -16.13 -4.83 5.72
N ALA A 77 -17.38 -4.86 5.24
CA ALA A 77 -18.18 -6.07 5.23
C ALA A 77 -17.58 -7.16 4.31
N LEU A 78 -17.07 -6.77 3.15
CA LEU A 78 -16.39 -7.69 2.22
C LEU A 78 -15.12 -8.30 2.83
N LEU A 79 -14.39 -7.58 3.68
CA LEU A 79 -13.22 -8.14 4.38
C LEU A 79 -13.59 -9.27 5.34
N ILE A 80 -14.76 -9.19 5.98
CA ILE A 80 -15.29 -10.28 6.82
C ILE A 80 -15.57 -11.51 5.95
N VAL A 81 -16.15 -11.31 4.77
CA VAL A 81 -16.36 -12.40 3.78
C VAL A 81 -15.02 -12.98 3.34
N TYR A 82 -14.00 -12.14 3.10
CA TYR A 82 -12.66 -12.60 2.75
C TYR A 82 -12.06 -13.51 3.83
N VAL A 83 -12.16 -13.12 5.10
CA VAL A 83 -11.73 -13.97 6.23
C VAL A 83 -12.46 -15.31 6.20
N ALA A 84 -13.79 -15.30 6.06
CA ALA A 84 -14.59 -16.52 6.05
C ALA A 84 -14.17 -17.49 4.94
N VAL A 85 -13.95 -17.00 3.71
CA VAL A 85 -13.58 -17.88 2.58
C VAL A 85 -12.18 -18.48 2.70
N GLN A 86 -11.27 -17.90 3.50
CA GLN A 86 -9.95 -18.49 3.77
C GLN A 86 -10.00 -19.74 4.67
N TYR A 87 -11.18 -20.05 5.23
CA TYR A 87 -11.45 -21.30 5.95
C TYR A 87 -12.14 -22.37 5.09
N SER A 88 -12.34 -22.11 3.80
CA SER A 88 -12.87 -23.10 2.84
C SER A 88 -11.94 -24.31 2.68
N ASN A 89 -12.44 -25.37 2.04
CA ASN A 89 -11.64 -26.57 1.74
C ASN A 89 -10.76 -26.45 0.49
N THR A 90 -10.93 -25.38 -0.30
CA THR A 90 -10.16 -25.08 -1.52
C THR A 90 -9.71 -23.61 -1.54
N ASP A 91 -8.68 -23.29 -2.32
CA ASP A 91 -8.16 -21.93 -2.46
C ASP A 91 -8.99 -21.03 -3.39
N ARG A 92 -9.75 -21.63 -4.31
CA ARG A 92 -10.55 -20.91 -5.33
C ARG A 92 -11.46 -19.82 -4.74
N PRO A 93 -12.24 -20.05 -3.67
CA PRO A 93 -13.07 -19.00 -3.08
C PRO A 93 -12.24 -17.80 -2.63
N GLY A 94 -11.09 -18.02 -1.99
CA GLY A 94 -10.22 -16.92 -1.57
C GLY A 94 -9.58 -16.18 -2.73
N VAL A 95 -9.25 -16.86 -3.85
CA VAL A 95 -8.79 -16.19 -5.08
C VAL A 95 -9.92 -15.32 -5.65
N VAL A 96 -11.11 -15.88 -5.86
CA VAL A 96 -12.24 -15.18 -6.49
C VAL A 96 -12.68 -13.98 -5.65
N VAL A 97 -12.93 -14.20 -4.36
CA VAL A 97 -13.36 -13.14 -3.43
C VAL A 97 -12.24 -12.12 -3.24
N GLY A 98 -10.98 -12.55 -3.06
CA GLY A 98 -9.84 -11.65 -2.94
C GLY A 98 -9.65 -10.77 -4.18
N SER A 99 -9.77 -11.34 -5.38
CA SER A 99 -9.70 -10.58 -6.63
C SER A 99 -10.86 -9.59 -6.77
N PHE A 100 -12.08 -10.01 -6.46
CA PHE A 100 -13.25 -9.12 -6.45
C PHE A 100 -13.06 -7.94 -5.49
N ILE A 101 -12.62 -8.21 -4.26
CA ILE A 101 -12.38 -7.18 -3.24
C ILE A 101 -11.23 -6.26 -3.65
N GLY A 102 -10.17 -6.80 -4.25
CA GLY A 102 -9.10 -6.00 -4.82
C GLY A 102 -9.63 -5.00 -5.86
N LEU A 103 -10.44 -5.46 -6.81
CA LEU A 103 -11.07 -4.60 -7.82
C LEU A 103 -12.04 -3.58 -7.21
N PHE A 104 -12.86 -4.00 -6.26
CA PHE A 104 -13.73 -3.10 -5.51
C PHE A 104 -12.92 -2.02 -4.79
N GLY A 105 -11.83 -2.40 -4.12
CA GLY A 105 -10.92 -1.49 -3.45
C GLY A 105 -10.28 -0.48 -4.41
N LEU A 106 -9.89 -0.90 -5.62
CA LEU A 106 -9.40 0.02 -6.65
C LEU A 106 -10.46 1.05 -7.08
N TYR A 107 -11.73 0.65 -7.12
CA TYR A 107 -12.84 1.55 -7.38
C TYR A 107 -13.08 2.52 -6.20
N VAL A 108 -13.03 2.04 -4.95
CA VAL A 108 -13.08 2.93 -3.77
C VAL A 108 -11.96 3.96 -3.80
N MET A 109 -10.74 3.55 -4.14
CA MET A 109 -9.61 4.47 -4.28
C MET A 109 -9.83 5.49 -5.40
N PHE A 110 -10.52 5.12 -6.48
CA PHE A 110 -10.87 6.05 -7.57
C PHE A 110 -11.84 7.12 -7.08
N GLU A 111 -12.91 6.72 -6.40
CA GLU A 111 -13.88 7.64 -5.80
C GLU A 111 -13.19 8.58 -4.80
N VAL A 112 -12.38 8.03 -3.88
CA VAL A 112 -11.61 8.80 -2.90
C VAL A 112 -10.66 9.80 -3.55
N ALA A 113 -10.00 9.43 -4.66
CA ALA A 113 -9.07 10.31 -5.36
C ALA A 113 -9.72 11.60 -5.87
N THR A 114 -11.02 11.57 -6.18
CA THR A 114 -11.76 12.77 -6.60
C THR A 114 -11.95 13.80 -5.48
N HIS A 115 -11.79 13.38 -4.22
CA HIS A 115 -11.92 14.23 -3.04
C HIS A 115 -10.58 14.78 -2.54
N ILE A 116 -9.46 14.49 -3.22
CA ILE A 116 -8.14 15.06 -2.89
C ILE A 116 -8.03 16.44 -3.53
N GLU A 117 -8.01 17.48 -2.70
CA GLU A 117 -8.08 18.87 -3.15
C GLU A 117 -6.87 19.24 -4.01
N GLY A 118 -7.14 20.00 -5.07
CA GLY A 118 -6.13 20.46 -6.03
C GLY A 118 -5.67 19.40 -7.04
N TRP A 119 -5.91 18.11 -6.81
CA TRP A 119 -5.45 17.06 -7.73
C TRP A 119 -6.44 16.76 -8.84
N VAL A 120 -5.90 16.46 -10.03
CA VAL A 120 -6.68 15.78 -11.08
C VAL A 120 -6.96 14.36 -10.61
N GLY A 121 -8.24 13.97 -10.51
CA GLY A 121 -8.65 12.69 -9.93
C GLY A 121 -7.95 11.47 -10.52
N LEU A 122 -7.71 11.45 -11.83
CA LEU A 122 -6.96 10.36 -12.48
C LEU A 122 -5.51 10.29 -12.00
N LEU A 123 -4.81 11.43 -11.87
CA LEU A 123 -3.42 11.46 -11.40
C LEU A 123 -3.34 11.05 -9.92
N ALA A 124 -4.24 11.56 -9.07
CA ALA A 124 -4.34 11.15 -7.68
C ALA A 124 -4.58 9.64 -7.56
N TRP A 125 -5.50 9.09 -8.35
CA TRP A 125 -5.79 7.67 -8.37
C TRP A 125 -4.59 6.84 -8.83
N LEU A 126 -3.84 7.27 -9.85
CA LEU A 126 -2.63 6.59 -10.30
C LEU A 126 -1.55 6.53 -9.21
N HIS A 127 -1.37 7.60 -8.44
CA HIS A 127 -0.47 7.59 -7.28
C HIS A 127 -0.93 6.56 -6.23
N LEU A 128 -2.22 6.58 -5.86
CA LEU A 128 -2.79 5.62 -4.91
C LEU A 128 -2.66 4.17 -5.41
N LEU A 129 -2.95 3.91 -6.69
CA LEU A 129 -2.82 2.60 -7.30
C LEU A 129 -1.39 2.07 -7.19
N VAL A 130 -0.40 2.90 -7.52
CA VAL A 130 1.01 2.50 -7.47
C VAL A 130 1.47 2.29 -6.02
N GLY A 131 1.02 3.12 -5.08
CA GLY A 131 1.24 2.92 -3.65
C GLY A 131 0.65 1.60 -3.14
N ALA A 132 -0.58 1.28 -3.53
CA ALA A 132 -1.20 -0.02 -3.23
C ALA A 132 -0.40 -1.19 -3.81
N VAL A 133 0.06 -1.09 -5.05
CA VAL A 133 0.90 -2.14 -5.65
C VAL A 133 2.23 -2.27 -4.92
N LEU A 134 2.87 -1.16 -4.55
CA LEU A 134 4.14 -1.15 -3.82
C LEU A 134 3.96 -1.79 -2.44
N LEU A 135 3.09 -1.22 -1.60
CA LEU A 135 2.81 -1.68 -0.24
C LEU A 135 2.30 -3.12 -0.22
N GLY A 136 1.41 -3.47 -1.15
CA GLY A 136 0.95 -4.83 -1.36
C GLY A 136 2.08 -5.79 -1.68
N GLY A 137 2.96 -5.41 -2.62
CA GLY A 137 4.12 -6.22 -3.01
C GLY A 137 5.12 -6.42 -1.87
N VAL A 138 5.48 -5.36 -1.15
CA VAL A 138 6.44 -5.45 -0.03
C VAL A 138 5.86 -6.15 1.19
N THR A 139 4.58 -5.95 1.49
CA THR A 139 3.90 -6.62 2.62
C THR A 139 3.76 -8.11 2.35
N ASN A 140 3.24 -8.49 1.17
CA ASN A 140 3.14 -9.90 0.81
C ASN A 140 4.52 -10.55 0.70
N GLY A 141 5.53 -9.83 0.18
CA GLY A 141 6.91 -10.32 0.09
C GLY A 141 7.52 -10.58 1.46
N MET A 142 7.35 -9.66 2.41
CA MET A 142 7.78 -9.82 3.81
C MET A 142 7.05 -10.98 4.49
N MET A 143 5.71 -11.00 4.42
CA MET A 143 4.89 -12.05 5.03
C MET A 143 5.28 -13.42 4.49
N LEU A 144 5.42 -13.55 3.17
CA LEU A 144 5.86 -14.81 2.56
C LEU A 144 7.30 -15.15 2.95
N GLY A 145 8.18 -14.16 3.03
CA GLY A 145 9.56 -14.29 3.52
C GLY A 145 9.64 -14.94 4.90
N HIS A 146 8.75 -14.56 5.83
CA HIS A 146 8.66 -15.18 7.15
C HIS A 146 8.37 -16.70 7.06
N TRP A 147 7.50 -17.11 6.15
CA TRP A 147 7.21 -18.54 5.93
C TRP A 147 8.40 -19.30 5.31
N TYR A 148 9.23 -18.66 4.48
CA TYR A 148 10.47 -19.28 3.99
C TYR A 148 11.48 -19.59 5.11
N LEU A 149 11.44 -18.88 6.24
CA LEU A 149 12.31 -19.17 7.39
C LEU A 149 11.86 -20.43 8.14
N ASN A 150 10.55 -20.63 8.23
CA ASN A 150 9.96 -21.71 9.03
C ASN A 150 9.59 -22.95 8.20
N GLN A 151 9.61 -22.85 6.87
CA GLN A 151 9.20 -23.93 5.95
C GLN A 151 10.17 -24.05 4.77
N PRO A 152 11.21 -24.89 4.91
CA PRO A 152 12.06 -25.25 3.80
C PRO A 152 11.25 -25.90 2.67
N GLY A 153 11.50 -25.51 1.41
CA GLY A 153 10.90 -26.14 0.22
C GLY A 153 9.82 -25.34 -0.51
N LEU A 154 9.43 -24.16 0.00
CA LEU A 154 8.60 -23.22 -0.77
C LEU A 154 9.30 -22.85 -2.09
N LYS A 155 8.55 -22.76 -3.19
CA LYS A 155 9.13 -22.53 -4.51
C LYS A 155 9.64 -21.08 -4.63
N PRO A 156 10.92 -20.81 -4.97
CA PRO A 156 11.48 -19.45 -5.02
C PRO A 156 10.77 -18.48 -5.97
N TRP A 157 10.04 -18.99 -6.97
CA TRP A 157 9.35 -18.16 -7.93
C TRP A 157 8.21 -17.33 -7.30
N ALA A 158 7.64 -17.77 -6.18
CA ALA A 158 6.57 -17.02 -5.52
C ALA A 158 7.10 -15.66 -5.00
N LEU A 159 8.24 -15.68 -4.30
CA LEU A 159 8.93 -14.45 -3.89
C LEU A 159 9.52 -13.68 -5.08
N ALA A 160 9.95 -14.38 -6.14
CA ALA A 160 10.41 -13.76 -7.38
C ALA A 160 9.36 -12.86 -8.04
N ARG A 161 8.08 -13.27 -8.02
CA ARG A 161 6.99 -12.48 -8.60
C ARG A 161 6.74 -11.21 -7.79
N LEU A 162 6.74 -11.31 -6.46
CA LEU A 162 6.57 -10.16 -5.56
C LEU A 162 7.74 -9.17 -5.67
N THR A 163 8.98 -9.67 -5.83
CA THR A 163 10.15 -8.79 -6.05
C THR A 163 10.07 -8.06 -7.38
N THR A 164 9.65 -8.74 -8.45
CA THR A 164 9.42 -8.08 -9.74
C THR A 164 8.29 -7.05 -9.66
N LEU A 165 7.20 -7.35 -8.95
CA LEU A 165 6.11 -6.40 -8.75
C LEU A 165 6.58 -5.15 -8.01
N SER A 166 7.22 -5.32 -6.85
CA SER A 166 7.71 -4.20 -6.04
C SER A 166 8.74 -3.35 -6.79
N LEU A 167 9.62 -3.95 -7.61
CA LEU A 167 10.53 -3.19 -8.47
C LEU A 167 9.79 -2.35 -9.50
N GLY A 168 8.81 -2.94 -10.18
CA GLY A 168 7.96 -2.23 -11.12
C GLY A 168 7.23 -1.06 -10.45
N ALA A 169 6.68 -1.30 -9.25
CA ALA A 169 5.98 -0.28 -8.48
C ALA A 169 6.91 0.87 -8.06
N CYS A 170 8.13 0.59 -7.57
CA CYS A 170 9.11 1.64 -7.27
C CYS A 170 9.44 2.47 -8.51
N LEU A 171 9.65 1.83 -9.66
CA LEU A 171 9.95 2.53 -10.91
C LEU A 171 8.77 3.42 -11.34
N VAL A 172 7.55 2.89 -11.37
CA VAL A 172 6.36 3.67 -11.75
C VAL A 172 6.10 4.80 -10.74
N SER A 173 6.33 4.55 -9.43
CA SER A 173 6.19 5.57 -8.38
C SER A 173 7.14 6.74 -8.63
N LEU A 174 8.41 6.46 -8.91
CA LEU A 174 9.40 7.48 -9.28
C LEU A 174 8.99 8.24 -10.56
N LEU A 175 8.53 7.55 -11.60
CA LEU A 175 8.12 8.20 -12.85
C LEU A 175 6.91 9.12 -12.65
N LEU A 176 5.90 8.68 -11.90
CA LEU A 176 4.74 9.52 -11.56
C LEU A 176 5.12 10.69 -10.67
N GLY A 177 6.01 10.48 -9.70
CA GLY A 177 6.53 11.57 -8.86
C GLY A 177 7.34 12.58 -9.65
N LEU A 178 8.14 12.15 -10.63
CA LEU A 178 8.83 13.06 -11.55
C LEU A 178 7.84 13.85 -12.41
N LEU A 179 6.80 13.21 -12.92
CA LEU A 179 5.74 13.87 -13.69
C LEU A 179 5.01 14.93 -12.86
N THR A 180 4.85 14.70 -11.56
CA THR A 180 4.13 15.56 -10.63
C THR A 180 5.05 16.34 -9.68
N ALA A 181 6.34 16.42 -10.00
CA ALA A 181 7.37 16.94 -9.11
C ALA A 181 7.11 18.37 -8.67
N GLY A 182 6.70 19.24 -9.61
CA GLY A 182 6.39 20.64 -9.31
C GLY A 182 5.26 20.77 -8.28
N ARG A 183 4.24 19.91 -8.37
CA ARG A 183 3.11 19.89 -7.44
C ARG A 183 3.51 19.30 -6.08
N LEU A 184 4.15 18.15 -6.07
CA LEU A 184 4.60 17.50 -4.82
C LEU A 184 5.61 18.37 -4.06
N ALA A 185 6.53 19.04 -4.76
CA ALA A 185 7.52 19.93 -4.14
C ALA A 185 6.91 21.25 -3.64
N SER A 186 5.72 21.64 -4.12
CA SER A 186 4.99 22.83 -3.65
C SER A 186 4.14 22.59 -2.40
N ALA A 187 4.13 21.36 -1.87
CA ALA A 187 3.35 21.03 -0.69
C ALA A 187 3.72 21.90 0.52
N SER A 188 2.71 22.48 1.16
CA SER A 188 2.90 23.16 2.43
C SER A 188 3.34 22.15 3.48
N THR A 189 4.41 22.49 4.20
CA THR A 189 4.89 21.69 5.34
C THR A 189 4.45 22.28 6.68
N GLU A 190 3.50 23.21 6.67
CA GLU A 190 2.92 23.80 7.86
C GLU A 190 2.38 22.72 8.81
N GLY A 191 2.93 22.65 10.02
CA GLY A 191 2.57 21.64 11.02
C GLY A 191 3.40 20.33 10.99
N ALA A 192 4.27 20.11 10.00
CA ALA A 192 5.13 18.91 9.93
C ALA A 192 6.13 18.78 11.10
N VAL A 193 6.47 19.89 11.76
CA VAL A 193 7.43 19.94 12.88
C VAL A 193 6.73 20.45 14.14
N LEU A 194 5.99 19.56 14.81
CA LEU A 194 5.40 19.79 16.14
C LEU A 194 4.60 21.12 16.30
N GLY A 195 4.08 21.68 15.20
CA GLY A 195 3.32 22.93 15.22
C GLY A 195 4.12 24.18 15.64
N ILE A 196 5.46 24.20 15.50
CA ILE A 196 6.26 25.40 15.77
C ILE A 196 6.13 26.38 14.60
N PRO A 197 5.47 27.55 14.75
CA PRO A 197 5.33 28.52 13.66
C PRO A 197 6.71 29.05 13.25
N GLY A 198 6.99 29.10 11.94
CA GLY A 198 8.24 29.62 11.37
C GLY A 198 9.36 28.59 11.14
N PHE A 199 9.22 27.34 11.60
CA PHE A 199 10.13 26.24 11.28
C PHE A 199 9.37 25.20 10.46
N GLY A 200 9.68 25.06 9.17
CA GLY A 200 9.02 24.04 8.36
C GLY A 200 7.91 24.51 7.43
N GLN A 201 7.72 25.80 7.11
CA GLN A 201 6.59 26.20 6.24
C GLN A 201 6.82 25.93 4.74
N ASP A 202 8.09 25.88 4.27
CA ASP A 202 8.43 25.76 2.83
C ASP A 202 9.40 24.60 2.50
N PHE A 203 9.33 23.47 3.22
CA PHE A 203 10.23 22.32 3.02
C PHE A 203 9.67 21.27 2.04
N GLY A 204 8.63 21.59 1.27
CA GLY A 204 8.02 20.68 0.30
C GLY A 204 9.05 20.04 -0.65
N MET A 205 9.98 20.82 -1.20
CA MET A 205 11.06 20.31 -2.05
C MET A 205 12.00 19.34 -1.31
N PHE A 206 12.29 19.60 -0.03
CA PHE A 206 13.15 18.73 0.78
C PHE A 206 12.44 17.41 1.12
N PHE A 207 11.17 17.47 1.50
CA PHE A 207 10.35 16.29 1.77
C PHE A 207 10.13 15.47 0.49
N TYR A 208 9.94 16.12 -0.65
CA TYR A 208 9.94 15.46 -1.96
C TYR A 208 11.28 14.75 -2.25
N GLY A 209 12.41 15.41 -1.97
CA GLY A 209 13.74 14.79 -2.09
C GLY A 209 13.93 13.57 -1.20
N ILE A 210 13.45 13.63 0.05
CA ILE A 210 13.45 12.48 0.97
C ILE A 210 12.58 11.35 0.41
N TRP A 211 11.40 11.67 -0.10
CA TRP A 211 10.52 10.69 -0.72
C TRP A 211 11.21 9.99 -1.91
N VAL A 212 11.84 10.74 -2.82
CA VAL A 212 12.61 10.18 -3.94
C VAL A 212 13.70 9.24 -3.42
N ALA A 213 14.47 9.68 -2.41
CA ALA A 213 15.53 8.86 -1.82
C ALA A 213 15.00 7.57 -1.19
N LEU A 214 13.86 7.62 -0.49
CA LEU A 214 13.23 6.46 0.14
C LEU A 214 12.70 5.46 -0.90
N VAL A 215 12.03 5.92 -1.97
CA VAL A 215 11.55 5.03 -3.03
C VAL A 215 12.72 4.41 -3.80
N ALA A 216 13.76 5.19 -4.10
CA ALA A 216 14.97 4.69 -4.75
C ALA A 216 15.69 3.65 -3.86
N PHE A 217 15.84 3.93 -2.57
CA PHE A 217 16.43 3.00 -1.61
C PHE A 217 15.59 1.72 -1.49
N THR A 218 14.27 1.83 -1.38
CA THR A 218 13.35 0.68 -1.39
C THR A 218 13.54 -0.15 -2.66
N GLY A 219 13.61 0.49 -3.83
CA GLY A 219 13.91 -0.19 -5.10
C GLY A 219 15.25 -0.92 -5.09
N GLY A 220 16.31 -0.29 -4.56
CA GLY A 220 17.63 -0.91 -4.40
C GLY A 220 17.59 -2.14 -3.49
N VAL A 221 16.93 -2.04 -2.33
CA VAL A 221 16.75 -3.16 -1.39
C VAL A 221 15.97 -4.32 -2.02
N VAL A 222 14.86 -4.02 -2.72
CA VAL A 222 14.08 -5.05 -3.42
C VAL A 222 14.89 -5.66 -4.57
N TRP A 223 15.72 -4.89 -5.26
CA TRP A 223 16.63 -5.41 -6.28
C TRP A 223 17.64 -6.38 -5.68
N MET A 224 18.24 -6.05 -4.53
CA MET A 224 19.09 -6.96 -3.78
C MET A 224 18.33 -8.23 -3.36
N ALA A 225 17.10 -8.09 -2.88
CA ALA A 225 16.25 -9.24 -2.53
C ALA A 225 15.99 -10.14 -3.75
N ARG A 226 15.77 -9.54 -4.93
CA ARG A 226 15.65 -10.27 -6.21
C ARG A 226 16.93 -11.05 -6.54
N ARG A 227 18.12 -10.48 -6.26
CA ARG A 227 19.40 -11.20 -6.41
C ARG A 227 19.49 -12.39 -5.47
N CYS A 228 19.14 -12.20 -4.19
CA CYS A 228 19.11 -13.26 -3.19
C CYS A 228 18.18 -14.41 -3.60
N VAL A 229 16.98 -14.11 -4.10
CA VAL A 229 16.04 -15.12 -4.63
C VAL A 229 16.66 -15.90 -5.80
N ARG A 230 17.38 -15.25 -6.71
CA ARG A 230 18.02 -15.91 -7.86
C ARG A 230 19.11 -16.91 -7.46
N ILE A 231 19.87 -16.60 -6.41
CA ILE A 231 20.89 -17.51 -5.87
C ILE A 231 20.35 -18.43 -4.77
N LYS A 232 19.02 -18.48 -4.59
CA LYS A 232 18.32 -19.28 -3.58
C LYS A 232 18.70 -18.96 -2.13
N SER A 233 19.22 -17.76 -1.87
CA SER A 233 19.44 -17.24 -0.51
C SER A 233 18.16 -16.59 0.03
N LEU A 234 17.19 -17.42 0.39
CA LEU A 234 15.84 -16.97 0.75
C LEU A 234 15.78 -16.28 2.11
N GLN A 235 16.62 -16.70 3.07
CA GLN A 235 16.69 -16.05 4.38
C GLN A 235 17.18 -14.60 4.27
N SER A 236 18.22 -14.34 3.47
CA SER A 236 18.68 -12.97 3.18
C SER A 236 17.64 -12.16 2.42
N ALA A 237 16.93 -12.78 1.46
CA ALA A 237 15.85 -12.11 0.75
C ALA A 237 14.74 -11.66 1.71
N THR A 238 14.37 -12.49 2.69
CA THR A 238 13.42 -12.15 3.75
C THR A 238 13.89 -10.96 4.58
N GLY A 239 15.17 -10.98 5.01
CA GLY A 239 15.78 -9.87 5.76
C GLY A 239 15.65 -8.52 5.02
N LEU A 240 15.92 -8.52 3.72
CA LEU A 240 15.78 -7.34 2.86
C LEU A 240 14.32 -6.89 2.72
N TYR A 241 13.35 -7.80 2.72
CA TYR A 241 11.94 -7.42 2.69
C TYR A 241 11.45 -6.76 3.97
N TYR A 242 12.00 -7.09 5.14
CA TYR A 242 11.73 -6.34 6.38
C TYR A 242 12.20 -4.89 6.27
N VAL A 243 13.34 -4.65 5.62
CA VAL A 243 13.80 -3.28 5.34
C VAL A 243 12.88 -2.61 4.30
N ALA A 244 12.53 -3.32 3.23
CA ALA A 244 11.70 -2.78 2.15
C ALA A 244 10.30 -2.34 2.62
N ILE A 245 9.65 -3.09 3.52
CA ILE A 245 8.33 -2.67 4.05
C ILE A 245 8.43 -1.39 4.88
N LEU A 246 9.48 -1.25 5.68
CA LEU A 246 9.67 -0.06 6.51
C LEU A 246 9.92 1.18 5.64
N THR A 247 10.80 1.06 4.64
CA THR A 247 11.14 2.20 3.78
C THR A 247 10.03 2.54 2.80
N ALA A 248 9.34 1.54 2.25
CA ALA A 248 8.14 1.76 1.43
C ALA A 248 7.00 2.39 2.25
N GLY A 249 6.78 1.91 3.48
CA GLY A 249 5.75 2.45 4.37
C GLY A 249 5.97 3.93 4.67
N VAL A 250 7.20 4.31 5.02
CA VAL A 250 7.54 5.73 5.24
C VAL A 250 7.46 6.53 3.93
N ALA A 251 7.89 5.96 2.80
CA ALA A 251 7.80 6.62 1.50
C ALA A 251 6.34 6.93 1.12
N GLU A 252 5.45 5.94 1.20
CA GLU A 252 4.05 6.16 0.83
C GLU A 252 3.34 7.09 1.82
N PHE A 253 3.64 7.01 3.11
CA PHE A 253 3.14 7.99 4.08
C PHE A 253 3.56 9.42 3.72
N LEU A 254 4.84 9.61 3.39
CA LEU A 254 5.38 10.90 2.97
C LEU A 254 4.75 11.37 1.64
N LEU A 255 4.49 10.46 0.70
CA LEU A 255 3.81 10.80 -0.55
C LEU A 255 2.38 11.27 -0.31
N ARG A 256 1.60 10.58 0.52
CA ARG A 256 0.24 11.02 0.87
C ARG A 256 0.25 12.33 1.62
N TYR A 257 1.24 12.54 2.49
CA TYR A 257 1.47 13.84 3.12
C TYR A 257 1.67 14.96 2.08
N LEU A 258 2.58 14.77 1.12
CA LEU A 258 2.84 15.75 0.08
C LEU A 258 1.62 15.98 -0.82
N MET A 259 0.90 14.92 -1.19
CA MET A 259 -0.31 15.06 -2.02
C MET A 259 -1.39 15.88 -1.34
N VAL A 260 -1.70 15.59 -0.07
CA VAL A 260 -2.78 16.23 0.67
C VAL A 260 -2.48 17.70 0.99
N ASN A 261 -1.21 18.10 1.02
CA ASN A 261 -0.78 19.47 1.32
C ASN A 261 -0.28 20.25 0.09
N ALA A 262 -0.34 19.67 -1.11
CA ALA A 262 0.01 20.35 -2.37
C ALA A 262 -1.19 21.12 -2.93
N ALA A 263 -1.18 22.45 -2.75
CA ALA A 263 -2.16 23.37 -3.30
C ALA A 263 -2.01 23.51 -4.83
#